data_AF-A0A7X9A5K3-F1
#
_entry.id   AF-A0A7X9A5K3-F1
#
_cell.length_a   1.000
_cell.length_b   1.000
_cell.length_c   1.000
_cell.angle_alpha   90.00
_cell.angle_beta   90.00
_cell.angle_gamma   90.00
#
_symmetry.space_group_name_H-M   'P 1'
#
loop_
_entity.id
_entity.type
_entity.pdbx_description
1 polymer ?
#
loop_
_entity_poly.entity_id
_entity_poly.type
_entity_poly.pdbx_seq_one_letter_code
_entity_poly.pdbx_strand_id
1 'polypeptide(L)'
;MAKLLLEHNNYFLQKAGKAQELLKEFNYPSYIRQAQDVSALLHNDFIYHNLIWQDGEIHLIDLDYMTFDLRCIDIAKFLRRNLRQSNWKLRVAENIIKGYTSITPLEKEEYKLIYILLYFPYKYWQTIHFYHTGRRKGYYKRTYNTIKQLVSQKTKKSVFLQRFKEKYL
;
A
#
# COMPACT_ATOMS: atom_id res chain seq x y z
N MET A 1 -16.69 -9.21 17.51
CA MET A 1 -16.53 -8.66 16.15
C MET A 1 -17.32 -7.36 15.97
N ALA A 2 -18.63 -7.36 16.18
CA ALA A 2 -19.48 -6.15 16.04
C ALA A 2 -19.00 -4.94 16.86
N LYS A 3 -18.65 -5.14 18.15
CA LYS A 3 -18.10 -4.08 19.01
C LYS A 3 -16.81 -3.45 18.45
N LEU A 4 -15.84 -4.27 18.06
CA LEU A 4 -14.56 -3.80 17.48
C LEU A 4 -14.76 -3.04 16.16
N LEU A 5 -15.74 -3.44 15.35
CA LEU A 5 -16.11 -2.72 14.13
C LEU A 5 -16.73 -1.36 14.49
N LEU A 6 -17.74 -1.32 15.34
CA LEU A 6 -18.40 -0.08 15.74
C LEU A 6 -17.42 0.94 16.34
N GLU A 7 -16.49 0.49 17.17
CA GLU A 7 -15.49 1.35 17.83
C GLU A 7 -14.46 1.98 16.87
N HIS A 8 -14.21 1.36 15.72
CA HIS A 8 -13.09 1.74 14.86
C HIS A 8 -13.43 2.02 13.41
N ASN A 9 -14.65 1.71 12.98
CA ASN A 9 -15.11 1.94 11.62
C ASN A 9 -15.02 3.43 11.25
N ASN A 10 -15.46 4.32 12.13
CA ASN A 10 -15.41 5.77 11.92
C ASN A 10 -13.99 6.26 11.61
N TYR A 11 -12.98 5.76 12.34
CA TYR A 11 -11.59 6.11 12.08
C TYR A 11 -11.15 5.70 10.66
N PHE A 12 -11.45 4.46 10.24
CA PHE A 12 -11.04 4.00 8.91
C PHE A 12 -11.85 4.68 7.80
N LEU A 13 -13.14 4.96 8.01
CA LEU A 13 -13.94 5.73 7.07
C LEU A 13 -13.40 7.15 6.89
N GLN A 14 -13.04 7.84 7.98
CA GLN A 14 -12.40 9.16 7.91
C GLN A 14 -11.07 9.09 7.15
N LYS A 15 -10.25 8.04 7.36
CA LYS A 15 -9.01 7.87 6.60
C LYS A 15 -9.26 7.60 5.11
N ALA A 16 -10.30 6.85 4.76
CA ALA A 16 -10.69 6.64 3.37
C ALA A 16 -11.20 7.94 2.72
N GLY A 17 -12.06 8.70 3.40
CA GLY A 17 -12.53 10.00 2.94
C GLY A 17 -11.38 10.98 2.69
N LYS A 18 -10.44 11.08 3.63
CA LYS A 18 -9.29 11.97 3.45
C LYS A 18 -8.35 11.51 2.31
N ALA A 19 -8.14 10.20 2.14
CA ALA A 19 -7.39 9.70 0.98
C ALA A 19 -8.08 10.04 -0.35
N GLN A 20 -9.42 9.99 -0.39
CA GLN A 20 -10.19 10.37 -1.57
C GLN A 20 -10.08 11.87 -1.87
N GLU A 21 -10.15 12.73 -0.86
CA GLU A 21 -9.90 14.17 -1.01
C GLU A 21 -8.50 14.44 -1.58
N LEU A 22 -7.47 13.83 -0.99
CA LEU A 22 -6.10 13.99 -1.47
C LEU A 22 -5.92 13.51 -2.92
N LEU A 23 -6.62 12.44 -3.31
CA LEU A 23 -6.59 11.94 -4.70
C LEU A 23 -7.28 12.91 -5.67
N LYS A 24 -8.36 13.58 -5.25
CA LYS A 24 -9.02 14.64 -6.03
C LYS A 24 -8.10 15.86 -6.17
N GLU A 25 -7.48 16.29 -5.08
CA GLU A 25 -6.50 17.39 -5.07
C GLU A 25 -5.27 17.08 -5.95
N PHE A 26 -4.82 15.82 -5.99
CA PHE A 26 -3.73 15.37 -6.86
C PHE A 26 -4.08 15.43 -8.36
N ASN A 27 -5.36 15.50 -8.72
CA ASN A 27 -5.84 15.47 -10.11
C ASN A 27 -5.31 14.25 -10.89
N TYR A 28 -5.56 13.06 -10.33
CA TYR A 28 -5.13 11.78 -10.91
C TYR A 28 -5.47 11.61 -12.41
N PRO A 29 -6.67 11.99 -12.91
CA PRO A 29 -6.97 11.89 -14.35
C PRO A 29 -6.06 12.75 -15.22
N SER A 30 -5.65 13.93 -14.75
CA SER A 30 -4.70 14.78 -15.49
C SER A 30 -3.30 14.20 -15.46
N TYR A 31 -2.87 13.66 -14.32
CA TYR A 31 -1.56 13.03 -14.18
C TYR A 31 -1.40 11.85 -15.15
N ILE A 32 -2.38 10.94 -15.21
CA ILE A 32 -2.33 9.80 -16.14
C ILE A 32 -2.20 10.26 -17.60
N ARG A 33 -2.95 11.30 -18.02
CA ARG A 33 -2.88 11.80 -19.41
C ARG A 33 -1.50 12.32 -19.79
N GLN A 34 -0.75 12.83 -18.82
CA GLN A 34 0.61 13.36 -19.01
C GLN A 34 1.68 12.28 -18.84
N ALA A 35 1.34 11.18 -18.18
CA ALA A 35 2.28 10.18 -17.68
C ALA A 35 2.72 9.11 -18.70
N GLN A 36 2.88 9.45 -19.98
CA GLN A 36 3.31 8.47 -20.99
C GLN A 36 4.67 7.84 -20.65
N ASP A 37 5.63 8.62 -20.14
CA ASP A 37 6.99 8.18 -19.77
C ASP A 37 7.11 7.56 -18.37
N VAL A 38 6.07 7.64 -17.55
CA VAL A 38 6.03 7.13 -16.16
C VAL A 38 5.27 5.80 -16.05
N SER A 39 4.69 5.35 -17.16
CA SER A 39 4.08 4.04 -17.30
C SER A 39 5.15 2.94 -17.33
N ALA A 40 4.89 1.83 -16.65
CA ALA A 40 5.78 0.68 -16.60
C ALA A 40 4.97 -0.61 -16.57
N LEU A 41 5.63 -1.71 -16.91
CA LEU A 41 5.07 -3.03 -16.68
C LEU A 41 5.12 -3.33 -15.18
N LEU A 42 3.96 -3.34 -14.53
CA LEU A 42 3.85 -3.68 -13.11
C LEU A 42 3.78 -5.19 -12.96
N HIS A 43 4.37 -5.73 -11.89
CA HIS A 43 4.20 -7.14 -11.55
C HIS A 43 2.84 -7.41 -10.90
N ASN A 44 2.34 -6.43 -10.14
CA ASN A 44 1.09 -6.47 -9.35
C ASN A 44 1.03 -7.48 -8.20
N ASP A 45 1.86 -8.53 -8.23
CA ASP A 45 2.05 -9.48 -7.13
C ASP A 45 3.52 -9.60 -6.69
N PHE A 46 4.20 -8.46 -6.54
CA PHE A 46 5.62 -8.40 -6.18
C PHE A 46 5.83 -8.78 -4.70
N ILE A 47 6.16 -10.05 -4.46
CA ILE A 47 6.19 -10.68 -3.12
C ILE A 47 7.34 -11.67 -3.00
N TYR A 48 7.81 -11.92 -1.77
CA TYR A 48 9.05 -12.67 -1.55
C TYR A 48 9.06 -14.10 -2.12
N HIS A 49 7.91 -14.75 -2.28
CA HIS A 49 7.87 -16.09 -2.91
C HIS A 49 7.97 -16.05 -4.43
N ASN A 50 7.75 -14.87 -5.02
CA ASN A 50 7.96 -14.62 -6.44
C ASN A 50 9.37 -14.08 -6.74
N LEU A 51 10.23 -13.99 -5.71
CA LEU A 51 11.62 -13.57 -5.81
C LEU A 51 12.53 -14.76 -5.49
N ILE A 52 13.13 -15.34 -6.53
CA ILE A 52 14.07 -16.45 -6.38
C ILE A 52 15.49 -15.88 -6.34
N TRP A 53 16.21 -16.15 -5.25
CA TRP A 53 17.64 -15.85 -5.18
C TRP A 53 18.42 -17.02 -5.77
N GLN A 54 19.10 -16.78 -6.88
CA GLN A 54 19.90 -17.79 -7.55
C GLN A 54 21.12 -17.12 -8.21
N ASP A 55 22.30 -17.72 -8.01
CA ASP A 55 23.57 -17.30 -8.61
C ASP A 55 23.94 -15.83 -8.35
N GLY A 56 23.58 -15.32 -7.16
CA GLY A 56 23.86 -13.94 -6.75
C GLY A 56 22.85 -12.91 -7.27
N GLU A 57 21.87 -13.35 -8.05
CA GLU A 57 20.85 -12.52 -8.69
C GLU A 57 19.45 -12.82 -8.17
N ILE A 58 18.54 -11.85 -8.32
CA ILE A 58 17.11 -12.03 -8.03
C ILE A 58 16.36 -12.26 -9.33
N HIS A 59 15.70 -13.40 -9.42
CA HIS A 59 14.82 -13.77 -10.54
C HIS A 59 13.37 -13.58 -10.12
N LEU A 60 12.60 -12.88 -10.96
CA LEU A 60 11.18 -12.63 -10.76
C LEU A 60 10.36 -13.68 -11.51
N ILE A 61 9.43 -14.33 -10.83
CA ILE A 61 8.53 -15.36 -11.39
C ILE A 61 7.05 -14.96 -11.20
N ASP A 62 6.12 -15.74 -11.75
CA ASP A 62 4.67 -15.56 -11.60
C ASP A 62 4.17 -14.24 -12.21
N LEU A 63 4.32 -14.15 -13.54
CA LEU A 63 4.07 -12.95 -14.34
C LEU A 63 2.60 -12.82 -14.82
N ASP A 64 1.69 -13.65 -14.30
CA ASP A 64 0.30 -13.78 -14.76
C ASP A 64 -0.55 -12.51 -14.52
N TYR A 65 -0.12 -11.66 -13.60
CA TYR A 65 -0.82 -10.43 -13.23
C TYR A 65 -0.19 -9.15 -13.80
N MET A 66 0.75 -9.25 -14.72
CA MET A 66 1.43 -8.07 -15.24
C MET A 66 0.50 -7.14 -16.02
N THR A 67 0.59 -5.84 -15.77
CA THR A 67 -0.17 -4.82 -16.51
C THR A 67 0.64 -3.55 -16.69
N PHE A 68 0.38 -2.81 -17.77
CA PHE A 68 0.88 -1.45 -17.93
C PHE A 68 0.09 -0.48 -17.05
N ASP A 69 0.79 0.20 -16.14
CA ASP A 69 0.22 1.23 -15.27
C ASP A 69 1.38 2.07 -14.67
N LEU A 70 1.08 3.01 -13.78
CA LEU A 70 2.08 3.85 -13.12
C LEU A 70 2.96 3.03 -12.18
N ARG A 71 4.28 3.06 -12.38
CA ARG A 71 5.26 2.30 -11.56
C ARG A 71 5.10 2.50 -10.05
N CYS A 72 4.72 3.70 -9.63
CA CYS A 72 4.53 4.07 -8.24
C CYS A 72 3.39 3.28 -7.55
N ILE A 73 2.46 2.70 -8.31
CA ILE A 73 1.40 1.83 -7.79
C ILE A 73 1.99 0.52 -7.25
N ASP A 74 2.92 -0.10 -7.98
CA ASP A 74 3.54 -1.36 -7.55
C ASP A 74 4.47 -1.12 -6.36
N ILE A 75 5.21 -0.01 -6.38
CA ILE A 75 6.00 0.45 -5.22
C ILE A 75 5.11 0.65 -4.00
N ALA A 76 3.96 1.31 -4.14
CA ALA A 76 3.02 1.52 -3.04
C ALA A 76 2.45 0.19 -2.51
N LYS A 77 2.15 -0.78 -3.38
CA LYS A 77 1.73 -2.14 -2.98
C LYS A 77 2.83 -2.83 -2.17
N PHE A 78 4.06 -2.80 -2.66
CA PHE A 78 5.23 -3.40 -2.00
C PHE A 78 5.53 -2.75 -0.65
N LEU A 79 5.57 -1.42 -0.59
CA LEU A 79 5.71 -0.64 0.64
C LEU A 79 4.62 -1.00 1.65
N ARG A 80 3.34 -0.99 1.24
CA ARG A 80 2.22 -1.27 2.14
C ARG A 80 2.31 -2.65 2.77
N ARG A 81 2.76 -3.67 2.01
CA ARG A 81 2.95 -5.04 2.51
C ARG A 81 4.05 -5.07 3.56
N ASN A 82 5.25 -4.58 3.22
CA ASN A 82 6.43 -4.62 4.09
C ASN A 82 6.29 -3.72 5.33
N LEU A 83 5.66 -2.55 5.20
CA LEU A 83 5.39 -1.66 6.33
C LEU A 83 4.43 -2.30 7.32
N ARG A 84 3.37 -2.98 6.88
CA ARG A 84 2.48 -3.69 7.80
C ARG A 84 3.17 -4.81 8.57
N GLN A 85 4.03 -5.58 7.89
CA GLN A 85 4.80 -6.67 8.50
C GLN A 85 5.83 -6.15 9.51
N SER A 86 6.47 -5.03 9.19
CA SER A 86 7.49 -4.40 10.05
C SER A 86 6.94 -3.47 11.13
N ASN A 87 5.62 -3.35 11.28
CA ASN A 87 4.97 -2.40 12.19
C ASN A 87 5.30 -0.92 11.89
N TRP A 88 5.27 -0.57 10.60
CA TRP A 88 5.46 0.78 10.06
C TRP A 88 6.82 1.41 10.39
N LYS A 89 7.89 0.59 10.37
CA LYS A 89 9.26 1.07 10.54
C LYS A 89 9.70 1.90 9.33
N LEU A 90 10.09 3.16 9.57
CA LEU A 90 10.53 4.08 8.51
C LEU A 90 11.70 3.51 7.69
N ARG A 91 12.69 2.91 8.35
CA ARG A 91 13.87 2.30 7.71
C ARG A 91 13.50 1.28 6.61
N VAL A 92 12.37 0.58 6.75
CA VAL A 92 11.91 -0.37 5.73
C VAL A 92 11.48 0.36 4.45
N ALA A 93 10.73 1.45 4.58
CA ALA A 93 10.38 2.26 3.42
C ALA A 93 11.62 2.92 2.79
N GLU A 94 12.55 3.42 3.60
CA GLU A 94 13.78 4.04 3.11
C GLU A 94 14.63 3.06 2.31
N ASN A 95 14.78 1.82 2.78
CA ASN A 95 15.51 0.80 2.05
C ASN A 95 14.84 0.45 0.72
N ILE A 96 13.51 0.29 0.72
CA ILE A 96 12.73 -0.03 -0.49
C ILE A 96 12.85 1.11 -1.51
N ILE A 97 12.64 2.35 -1.07
CA ILE A 97 12.72 3.54 -1.93
C ILE A 97 14.13 3.70 -2.46
N LYS A 98 15.15 3.61 -1.59
CA LYS A 98 16.56 3.71 -2.00
C LYS A 98 16.93 2.65 -3.04
N GLY A 99 16.48 1.41 -2.85
CA GLY A 99 16.70 0.33 -3.82
C GLY A 99 16.09 0.66 -5.16
N TYR A 100 14.83 1.10 -5.19
CA TYR A 100 14.16 1.49 -6.44
C TYR A 100 14.84 2.68 -7.12
N THR A 101 15.09 3.75 -6.36
CA THR A 101 15.68 5.00 -6.88
C THR A 101 17.15 4.88 -7.27
N SER A 102 17.80 3.74 -6.97
CA SER A 102 19.16 3.47 -7.45
C SER A 102 19.22 3.24 -8.96
N ILE A 103 18.10 2.81 -9.57
CA ILE A 103 17.98 2.60 -11.01
C ILE A 103 17.22 3.75 -11.67
N THR A 104 16.09 4.16 -11.09
CA THR A 104 15.27 5.24 -11.65
C THR A 104 14.73 6.14 -10.53
N PRO A 105 15.11 7.43 -10.50
CA PRO A 105 14.57 8.38 -9.54
C PRO A 105 13.04 8.47 -9.60
N LEU A 106 12.41 8.68 -8.45
CA LEU A 106 10.98 8.96 -8.37
C LEU A 106 10.73 10.46 -8.43
N GLU A 107 9.71 10.86 -9.18
CA GLU A 107 9.25 12.24 -9.24
C GLU A 107 8.43 12.61 -8.00
N LYS A 108 8.28 13.91 -7.76
CA LYS A 108 7.51 14.43 -6.62
C LYS A 108 6.06 13.93 -6.65
N GLU A 109 5.48 13.84 -7.84
CA GLU A 109 4.12 13.37 -8.09
C GLU A 109 3.95 11.89 -7.75
N GLU A 110 4.97 11.06 -8.01
CA GLU A 110 4.98 9.65 -7.65
C GLU A 110 5.01 9.47 -6.13
N TYR A 111 5.80 10.27 -5.40
CA TYR A 111 5.78 10.28 -3.94
C TYR A 111 4.41 10.71 -3.38
N LYS A 112 3.76 11.73 -3.97
CA LYS A 112 2.41 12.15 -3.58
C LYS A 112 1.42 11.01 -3.76
N LEU A 113 1.45 10.32 -4.90
CA LEU A 113 0.54 9.20 -5.17
C LEU A 113 0.81 8.00 -4.25
N ILE A 114 2.08 7.64 -4.00
CA ILE A 114 2.45 6.63 -3.01
C ILE A 114 1.90 6.98 -1.63
N TYR A 115 2.06 8.23 -1.19
CA TYR A 115 1.53 8.70 0.09
C TYR A 115 0.01 8.52 0.17
N ILE A 116 -0.74 8.92 -0.87
CA ILE A 116 -2.20 8.76 -0.94
C ILE A 116 -2.60 7.28 -0.84
N LEU A 117 -1.93 6.41 -1.59
CA LEU A 117 -2.18 4.96 -1.61
C LEU A 117 -1.85 4.29 -0.26
N LEU A 118 -0.83 4.79 0.45
CA LEU A 118 -0.49 4.34 1.81
C LEU A 118 -1.45 4.91 2.86
N TYR A 119 -1.96 6.12 2.67
CA TYR A 119 -2.94 6.75 3.56
C TYR A 119 -4.24 5.96 3.59
N PHE A 120 -4.74 5.57 2.40
CA PHE A 120 -5.96 4.78 2.26
C PHE A 120 -5.90 3.49 3.10
N PRO A 121 -6.96 3.13 3.84
CA PRO A 121 -6.98 1.97 4.73
C PRO A 121 -7.27 0.67 3.95
N TYR A 122 -6.50 0.39 2.90
CA TYR A 122 -6.76 -0.70 1.95
C TYR A 122 -6.99 -2.06 2.63
N LYS A 123 -6.15 -2.43 3.60
CA LYS A 123 -6.32 -3.73 4.26
C LYS A 123 -7.60 -3.81 5.10
N TYR A 124 -8.02 -2.70 5.70
CA TYR A 124 -9.29 -2.65 6.43
C TYR A 124 -10.45 -2.86 5.45
N TRP A 125 -10.51 -2.05 4.38
CA TRP A 125 -11.51 -2.20 3.32
C TRP A 125 -11.56 -3.63 2.77
N GLN A 126 -10.41 -4.20 2.40
CA GLN A 126 -10.32 -5.55 1.87
C GLN A 126 -10.84 -6.60 2.87
N THR A 127 -10.53 -6.42 4.16
CA THR A 127 -10.96 -7.33 5.23
C THR A 127 -12.48 -7.28 5.45
N ILE A 128 -13.07 -6.08 5.40
CA ILE A 128 -14.54 -5.89 5.49
C ILE A 128 -15.23 -6.42 4.24
N HIS A 129 -14.70 -6.11 3.06
CA HIS A 129 -15.24 -6.60 1.79
C HIS A 129 -15.31 -8.13 1.80
N PHE A 130 -14.21 -8.81 2.11
CA PHE A 130 -14.20 -10.29 2.21
C PHE A 130 -15.09 -10.83 3.32
N TYR A 131 -15.29 -10.09 4.42
CA TYR A 131 -16.21 -10.49 5.47
C TYR A 131 -17.66 -10.50 4.98
N HIS A 132 -18.06 -9.53 4.14
CA HIS A 132 -19.41 -9.47 3.59
C HIS A 132 -19.62 -10.38 2.36
N THR A 133 -18.60 -10.60 1.54
CA THR A 133 -18.71 -11.41 0.32
C THR A 133 -18.32 -12.88 0.51
N GLY A 134 -17.53 -13.21 1.54
CA GLY A 134 -17.00 -14.56 1.79
C GLY A 134 -17.98 -15.48 2.50
N ARG A 135 -18.41 -16.56 1.84
CA ARG A 135 -19.41 -17.53 2.33
C ARG A 135 -18.86 -18.68 3.23
N ARG A 136 -17.65 -18.58 3.82
CA ARG A 136 -16.99 -19.74 4.47
C ARG A 136 -16.79 -19.60 5.99
N LYS A 137 -17.04 -20.70 6.73
CA LYS A 137 -16.70 -20.84 8.15
C LYS A 137 -15.19 -20.65 8.37
N GLY A 138 -14.79 -19.89 9.40
CA GLY A 138 -13.39 -19.60 9.74
C GLY A 138 -12.93 -18.16 9.42
N TYR A 139 -13.64 -17.44 8.56
CA TYR A 139 -13.30 -16.05 8.23
C TYR A 139 -13.45 -15.11 9.42
N TYR A 140 -14.43 -15.32 10.30
CA TYR A 140 -14.64 -14.48 11.49
C TYR A 140 -13.39 -14.30 12.35
N LYS A 141 -12.68 -15.39 12.70
CA LYS A 141 -11.47 -15.34 13.52
C LYS A 141 -10.35 -14.59 12.81
N ARG A 142 -10.15 -14.86 11.51
CA ARG A 142 -9.14 -14.19 10.68
C ARG A 142 -9.42 -12.69 10.52
N THR A 143 -10.67 -12.33 10.25
CA THR A 143 -11.13 -10.94 10.12
C THR A 143 -10.93 -10.20 11.44
N TYR A 144 -11.36 -10.79 12.57
CA TYR A 144 -11.16 -10.21 13.90
C TYR A 144 -9.68 -9.95 14.20
N ASN A 145 -8.81 -10.95 14.01
CA ASN A 145 -7.37 -10.82 14.25
C ASN A 145 -6.74 -9.75 13.35
N THR A 146 -7.15 -9.69 12.09
CA THR A 146 -6.65 -8.68 11.14
C THR A 146 -7.05 -7.28 11.58
N ILE A 147 -8.31 -7.05 11.97
CA ILE A 147 -8.75 -5.74 12.45
C ILE A 147 -8.05 -5.36 13.74
N LYS A 148 -7.93 -6.29 14.71
CA LYS A 148 -7.18 -6.06 15.95
C LYS A 148 -5.74 -5.60 15.67
N GLN A 149 -5.06 -6.24 14.73
CA GLN A 149 -3.72 -5.83 14.30
C GLN A 149 -3.72 -4.45 13.65
N LEU A 150 -4.67 -4.15 12.76
CA LEU A 150 -4.75 -2.82 12.13
C LEU A 150 -4.97 -1.71 13.16
N VAL A 151 -5.78 -1.98 14.18
CA VAL A 151 -6.04 -1.07 15.29
C VAL A 151 -4.79 -0.83 16.11
N SER A 152 -4.05 -1.88 16.47
CA SER A 152 -2.81 -1.74 17.24
C SER A 152 -1.71 -0.97 16.48
N GLN A 153 -1.80 -0.89 15.15
CA GLN A 153 -0.84 -0.19 14.29
C GLN A 153 -1.21 1.27 13.98
N LYS A 154 -2.38 1.78 14.39
CA LYS A 154 -2.88 3.11 14.02
C LYS A 154 -1.87 4.23 14.30
N THR A 155 -1.34 4.28 15.52
CA THR A 155 -0.37 5.31 15.94
C THR A 155 0.92 5.22 15.15
N LYS A 156 1.48 4.01 14.98
CA LYS A 156 2.72 3.80 14.21
C LYS A 156 2.54 4.15 12.75
N LYS A 157 1.40 3.81 12.12
CA LYS A 157 1.05 4.24 10.76
C LYS A 157 0.98 5.76 10.67
N SER A 158 0.34 6.44 11.63
CA SER A 158 0.21 7.89 11.63
C SER A 158 1.57 8.59 11.71
N VAL A 159 2.45 8.14 12.61
CA VAL A 159 3.82 8.64 12.74
C VAL A 159 4.61 8.39 11.46
N PHE A 160 4.48 7.20 10.86
CA PHE A 160 5.12 6.90 9.59
C PHE A 160 4.67 7.85 8.48
N LEU A 161 3.36 8.05 8.30
CA LEU A 161 2.83 8.93 7.25
C LEU A 161 3.31 10.37 7.43
N GLN A 162 3.38 10.86 8.67
CA GLN A 162 3.91 12.20 8.96
C GLN A 162 5.39 12.31 8.53
N ARG A 163 6.23 11.36 8.94
CA ARG A 163 7.65 11.35 8.56
C ARG A 163 7.87 11.16 7.06
N PHE A 164 7.04 10.35 6.41
CA PHE A 164 7.07 10.17 4.96
C PHE A 164 6.77 11.50 4.27
N LYS A 165 5.74 12.22 4.72
CA LYS A 165 5.38 13.53 4.19
C LYS A 165 6.52 14.53 4.37
N GLU A 166 7.08 14.66 5.58
CA GLU A 166 8.21 15.57 5.88
C GLU A 166 9.45 15.30 5.02
N LYS A 167 9.69 14.03 4.68
CA LYS A 167 10.90 13.64 3.95
C LYS A 167 10.76 13.73 2.42
N TYR A 168 9.57 13.46 1.88
CA TYR A 168 9.39 13.25 0.44
C TYR A 168 8.41 14.23 -0.25
N LEU A 169 7.61 15.02 0.50
CA LEU A 169 6.56 15.89 -0.04
C LEU A 169 6.79 17.37 0.29
#